data_AF-A0A9W6NKA3-F1
#
_entry.id   AF-A0A9W6NKA3-F1
#
_cell.length_a   1.000
_cell.length_b   1.000
_cell.length_c   1.000
_cell.angle_alpha   90.00
_cell.angle_beta   90.00
_cell.angle_gamma   90.00
#
_symmetry.space_group_name_H-M   'P 1'
#
loop_
_entity.id
_entity.type
_entity.pdbx_description
1 polymer ?
#
loop_
_entity_poly.entity_id
_entity_poly.type
_entity_poly.pdbx_seq_one_letter_code
_entity_poly.pdbx_strand_id
1 'polypeptide(L)'
;MLGVPVDGESLFWELVEPLLSNAGVSPSTMMGLPCVRYESSFFAAFDRRGRALLIKLARPRVLALIEDGTGVPFAPAGRTFREWLAVPDPDPMLWRALLSEALTFAGGTAPAGGDGFAGFGTEGFAFLAGLERDNSKAFADQHRAVYRDALAEPSKAFVVAAGARLAERVAPGVRGEPRVGGSLFRLANDLRFQPGRPPYKTHLDLVFWAGVGGPRTDPGLVIRLTAAEVLLGAGVPALSGARLRRYRECLRDADRVTALDRAVEPVLAAGGELSEPSRVRVPAGIEPAGPAARYAVRDGLYVTRRQPLPSEVTTPAFVGWCAEALVPFGPLLRWLVAAVATAGPAVRTRRTPPAAGTR
;
A
#
# COMPACT_ATOMS: atom_id res chain seq x y z
N MET A 1 12.02 -20.39 -8.20
CA MET A 1 10.69 -20.97 -8.51
C MET A 1 10.23 -20.28 -9.78
N LEU A 2 10.35 -20.95 -10.93
CA LEU A 2 9.95 -20.37 -12.22
C LEU A 2 8.42 -20.27 -12.21
N GLY A 3 7.89 -19.05 -12.23
CA GLY A 3 6.45 -18.79 -12.21
C GLY A 3 5.78 -19.39 -13.44
N VAL A 4 4.55 -19.88 -13.27
CA VAL A 4 3.70 -20.31 -14.38
C VAL A 4 3.57 -19.15 -15.36
N PRO A 5 3.81 -19.32 -16.67
CA PRO A 5 3.61 -18.27 -17.65
C PRO A 5 2.16 -17.77 -17.58
N VAL A 6 1.98 -16.48 -17.35
CA VAL A 6 0.64 -15.87 -17.39
C VAL A 6 0.18 -15.88 -18.84
N ASP A 7 -0.91 -16.57 -19.12
CA ASP A 7 -1.54 -16.52 -20.44
C ASP A 7 -2.06 -15.11 -20.69
N GLY A 8 -1.53 -14.44 -21.72
CA GLY A 8 -1.82 -13.03 -21.99
C GLY A 8 -3.28 -12.78 -22.33
N GLU A 9 -3.95 -13.70 -23.01
CA GLU A 9 -5.38 -13.54 -23.32
C GLU A 9 -6.25 -13.70 -22.07
N SER A 10 -5.96 -14.69 -21.23
CA SER A 10 -6.62 -14.86 -19.93
C SER A 10 -6.42 -13.63 -19.04
N LEU A 11 -5.20 -13.07 -18.97
CA LEU A 11 -4.94 -11.85 -18.22
C LEU A 11 -5.72 -10.66 -18.80
N PHE A 12 -5.76 -10.51 -20.12
CA PHE A 12 -6.55 -9.45 -20.75
C PHE A 12 -8.02 -9.50 -20.31
N TRP A 13 -8.64 -10.68 -20.36
CA TRP A 13 -10.05 -10.83 -19.94
C TRP A 13 -10.25 -10.69 -18.43
N GLU A 14 -9.32 -11.20 -17.61
CA GLU A 14 -9.33 -10.98 -16.15
C GLU A 14 -9.32 -9.49 -15.80
N LEU A 15 -8.52 -8.70 -16.52
CA LEU A 15 -8.40 -7.26 -16.32
C LEU A 15 -9.56 -6.46 -16.92
N VAL A 16 -10.22 -6.98 -17.95
CA VAL A 16 -11.39 -6.37 -18.59
C VAL A 16 -12.67 -6.63 -17.80
N GLU A 17 -12.82 -7.79 -17.18
CA GLU A 17 -14.04 -8.19 -16.47
C GLU A 17 -14.58 -7.09 -15.53
N PRO A 18 -13.75 -6.44 -14.67
CA PRO A 18 -14.23 -5.35 -13.82
C PRO A 18 -14.66 -4.11 -14.59
N LEU A 19 -14.14 -3.86 -15.80
CA LEU A 19 -14.53 -2.72 -16.62
C LEU A 19 -15.92 -2.90 -17.25
N LEU A 20 -16.38 -4.14 -17.40
CA LEU A 20 -17.71 -4.44 -17.93
C LEU A 20 -18.85 -3.94 -17.02
N SER A 21 -18.56 -3.60 -15.77
CA SER A 21 -19.54 -2.99 -14.87
C SER A 21 -19.84 -1.52 -15.19
N ASN A 22 -19.05 -0.87 -16.06
CA ASN A 22 -19.31 0.49 -16.50
C ASN A 22 -20.37 0.49 -17.61
N ALA A 23 -21.47 1.23 -17.38
CA ALA A 23 -22.54 1.40 -18.37
C ALA A 23 -21.97 2.01 -19.67
N GLY A 24 -21.89 1.20 -20.71
CA GLY A 24 -21.31 1.57 -22.01
C GLY A 24 -20.13 0.71 -22.43
N VAL A 25 -19.47 0.00 -21.50
CA VAL A 25 -18.41 -0.94 -21.86
C VAL A 25 -19.02 -2.26 -22.34
N SER A 26 -18.56 -2.76 -23.49
CA SER A 26 -18.97 -4.08 -23.99
C SER A 26 -17.85 -4.81 -24.73
N PRO A 27 -17.81 -6.15 -24.65
CA PRO A 27 -16.98 -6.96 -25.54
C PRO A 27 -17.39 -6.76 -27.00
N SER A 28 -16.41 -6.85 -27.90
CA SER A 28 -16.63 -6.74 -29.34
C SER A 28 -15.51 -7.45 -30.12
N THR A 29 -15.45 -7.22 -31.43
CA THR A 29 -14.41 -7.76 -32.30
C THR A 29 -13.91 -6.69 -33.25
N MET A 30 -12.60 -6.48 -33.30
CA MET A 30 -11.94 -5.52 -34.19
C MET A 30 -10.87 -6.25 -35.01
N MET A 31 -11.03 -6.28 -36.33
CA MET A 31 -10.09 -6.98 -37.24
C MET A 31 -9.89 -8.47 -36.88
N GLY A 32 -10.93 -9.13 -36.35
CA GLY A 32 -10.86 -10.52 -35.88
C GLY A 32 -10.20 -10.70 -34.51
N LEU A 33 -9.78 -9.62 -33.85
CA LEU A 33 -9.22 -9.64 -32.50
C LEU A 33 -10.31 -9.48 -31.45
N PRO A 34 -10.22 -10.19 -30.31
CA PRO A 34 -11.04 -9.89 -29.14
C PRO A 34 -10.76 -8.46 -28.65
N CYS A 35 -11.80 -7.66 -28.47
CA CYS A 35 -11.67 -6.27 -28.04
C CYS A 35 -12.80 -5.81 -27.13
N VAL A 36 -12.61 -4.62 -26.57
CA VAL A 36 -13.62 -3.88 -25.80
C VAL A 36 -13.79 -2.47 -26.35
N ARG A 37 -15.02 -1.98 -26.25
CA ARG A 37 -15.42 -0.63 -26.62
C ARG A 37 -16.21 0.03 -25.49
N TYR A 38 -16.11 1.34 -25.39
CA TYR A 38 -17.02 2.19 -24.63
C TYR A 38 -17.94 2.90 -25.61
N GLU A 39 -19.25 2.63 -25.52
CA GLU A 39 -20.23 3.01 -26.52
C GLU A 39 -19.75 2.65 -27.93
N SER A 40 -19.51 3.62 -28.81
CA SER A 40 -19.04 3.40 -30.18
C SER A 40 -17.51 3.35 -30.31
N SER A 41 -16.75 3.66 -29.26
CA SER A 41 -15.29 3.82 -29.31
C SER A 41 -14.54 2.59 -28.80
N PHE A 42 -13.81 1.90 -29.69
CA PHE A 42 -12.86 0.84 -29.29
C PHE A 42 -11.68 1.44 -28.52
N PHE A 43 -11.30 0.79 -27.42
CA PHE A 43 -10.22 1.29 -26.56
C PHE A 43 -9.17 0.26 -26.19
N ALA A 44 -9.48 -1.03 -26.24
CA ALA A 44 -8.48 -2.07 -26.05
C ALA A 44 -8.81 -3.35 -26.82
N ALA A 45 -7.78 -4.08 -27.21
CA ALA A 45 -7.88 -5.39 -27.84
C ALA A 45 -6.69 -6.27 -27.44
N PHE A 46 -6.80 -7.58 -27.66
CA PHE A 46 -5.66 -8.48 -27.49
C PHE A 46 -5.22 -9.05 -28.83
N ASP A 47 -3.96 -8.79 -29.20
CA ASP A 47 -3.34 -9.40 -30.38
C ASP A 47 -2.79 -10.79 -30.04
N ARG A 48 -3.51 -11.82 -30.45
CA ARG A 48 -3.10 -13.22 -30.26
C ARG A 48 -1.79 -13.58 -30.97
N ARG A 49 -1.45 -12.91 -32.09
CA ARG A 49 -0.23 -13.20 -32.85
C ARG A 49 0.98 -12.56 -32.17
N GLY A 50 0.88 -11.28 -31.84
CA GLY A 50 1.91 -10.55 -31.09
C GLY A 50 1.97 -10.90 -29.60
N ARG A 51 0.94 -11.58 -29.07
CA ARG A 51 0.71 -11.82 -27.63
C ARG A 51 0.78 -10.52 -26.83
N ALA A 52 0.18 -9.47 -27.37
CA ALA A 52 0.32 -8.10 -26.87
C ALA A 52 -1.05 -7.48 -26.57
N LEU A 53 -1.09 -6.66 -25.53
CA LEU A 53 -2.21 -5.76 -25.30
C LEU A 53 -2.15 -4.63 -26.34
N LEU A 54 -3.24 -4.43 -27.08
CA LEU A 54 -3.43 -3.26 -27.93
C LEU A 54 -4.27 -2.26 -27.17
N ILE A 55 -3.77 -1.03 -27.05
CA ILE A 55 -4.42 0.01 -26.25
C ILE A 55 -4.55 1.31 -27.04
N LYS A 56 -5.73 1.95 -26.98
CA LYS A 56 -5.97 3.27 -27.57
C LYS A 56 -5.80 4.37 -26.52
N LEU A 57 -4.84 5.27 -26.72
CA LEU A 57 -4.49 6.35 -25.79
C LEU A 57 -4.30 7.66 -26.55
N ALA A 58 -4.27 8.77 -25.82
CA ALA A 58 -3.92 10.06 -26.39
C ALA A 58 -2.53 10.00 -27.07
N ARG A 59 -2.40 10.56 -28.26
CA ARG A 59 -1.17 10.51 -29.06
C ARG A 59 0.12 10.89 -28.28
N PRO A 60 0.15 11.96 -27.44
CA PRO A 60 1.33 12.27 -26.65
C PRO A 60 1.73 11.14 -25.69
N ARG A 61 0.75 10.43 -25.11
CA ARG A 61 0.98 9.29 -24.24
C ARG A 61 1.56 8.10 -25.00
N VAL A 62 1.03 7.80 -26.18
CA VAL A 62 1.56 6.73 -27.05
C VAL A 62 3.03 6.98 -27.38
N LEU A 63 3.39 8.22 -27.73
CA LEU A 63 4.78 8.57 -28.03
C LEU A 63 5.70 8.38 -26.81
N ALA A 64 5.27 8.82 -25.62
CA ALA A 64 6.04 8.65 -24.39
C ALA A 64 6.29 7.17 -24.05
N LEU A 65 5.27 6.32 -24.19
CA LEU A 65 5.37 4.87 -23.93
C LEU A 65 6.22 4.12 -24.97
N ILE A 66 6.42 4.68 -26.16
CA ILE A 66 7.36 4.15 -27.15
C ILE A 66 8.78 4.59 -26.80
N GLU A 67 8.95 5.85 -26.40
CA GLU A 67 10.25 6.42 -26.04
C GLU A 67 10.88 5.75 -24.82
N ASP A 68 10.07 5.40 -23.81
CA ASP A 68 10.54 4.70 -22.61
C ASP A 68 10.65 3.17 -22.78
N GLY A 69 10.27 2.63 -23.95
CA GLY A 69 10.34 1.21 -24.27
C GLY A 69 9.19 0.36 -23.72
N THR A 70 8.17 0.95 -23.11
CA THR A 70 7.01 0.23 -22.56
C THR A 70 6.15 -0.43 -23.66
N GLY A 71 6.12 0.15 -24.86
CA GLY A 71 5.37 -0.41 -25.98
C GLY A 71 5.97 -0.11 -27.34
N VAL A 72 5.36 -0.70 -28.37
CA VAL A 72 5.76 -0.56 -29.76
C VAL A 72 4.61 -0.02 -30.62
N PRO A 73 4.91 0.66 -31.75
CA PRO A 73 3.87 1.18 -32.64
C PRO A 73 2.92 0.08 -33.13
N PHE A 74 1.61 0.34 -33.04
CA PHE A 74 0.62 -0.53 -33.69
C PHE A 74 0.45 -0.12 -35.15
N ALA A 75 0.91 -0.98 -36.07
CA ALA A 75 0.90 -0.71 -37.50
C ALA A 75 0.34 -1.90 -38.33
N PRO A 76 -0.95 -2.24 -38.19
CA PRO A 76 -1.56 -3.31 -38.97
C PRO A 76 -1.44 -2.99 -40.48
N ALA A 77 -1.03 -3.98 -41.26
CA ALA A 77 -0.77 -3.84 -42.70
C ALA A 77 0.18 -2.68 -43.07
N GLY A 78 1.15 -2.35 -42.19
CA GLY A 78 2.17 -1.34 -42.44
C GLY A 78 1.70 0.11 -42.24
N ARG A 79 0.46 0.33 -41.80
CA ARG A 79 -0.08 1.68 -41.53
C ARG A 79 -0.14 1.93 -40.03
N THR A 80 0.63 2.91 -39.54
CA THR A 80 0.65 3.27 -38.12
C THR A 80 -0.64 3.94 -37.67
N PHE A 81 -1.24 3.41 -36.61
CA PHE A 81 -2.37 4.02 -35.93
C PHE A 81 -1.82 4.89 -34.79
N ARG A 82 -1.87 6.22 -34.94
CA ARG A 82 -1.13 7.17 -34.08
C ARG A 82 -1.61 7.24 -32.62
N GLU A 83 -2.79 6.72 -32.34
CA GLU A 83 -3.38 6.65 -31.01
C GLU A 83 -3.38 5.22 -30.45
N TRP A 84 -2.76 4.27 -31.16
CA TRP A 84 -2.72 2.88 -30.74
C TRP A 84 -1.28 2.43 -30.46
N LEU A 85 -1.14 1.72 -29.36
CA LEU A 85 0.12 1.15 -28.89
C LEU A 85 -0.07 -0.37 -28.72
N ALA A 86 0.95 -1.14 -29.09
CA ALA A 86 1.05 -2.55 -28.71
C ALA A 86 2.01 -2.65 -27.51
N VAL A 87 1.57 -3.29 -26.44
CA VAL A 87 2.33 -3.48 -25.21
C VAL A 87 2.68 -4.97 -25.13
N PRO A 88 3.91 -5.36 -25.52
CA PRO A 88 4.37 -6.73 -25.38
C PRO A 88 4.55 -7.08 -23.90
N ASP A 89 4.69 -8.37 -23.61
CA ASP A 89 4.94 -8.93 -22.28
C ASP A 89 3.79 -8.71 -21.26
N PRO A 90 3.06 -9.77 -20.90
CA PRO A 90 2.00 -9.68 -19.89
C PRO A 90 2.50 -9.21 -18.52
N ASP A 91 2.15 -7.97 -18.17
CA ASP A 91 2.33 -7.40 -16.84
C ASP A 91 0.95 -6.96 -16.30
N PRO A 92 0.41 -7.68 -15.29
CA PRO A 92 -0.91 -7.39 -14.73
C PRO A 92 -1.06 -5.96 -14.21
N MET A 93 -0.01 -5.38 -13.62
CA MET A 93 -0.08 -4.03 -13.05
C MET A 93 -0.07 -2.98 -14.14
N LEU A 94 0.84 -3.11 -15.11
CA LEU A 94 0.93 -2.19 -16.24
C LEU A 94 -0.32 -2.25 -17.12
N TRP A 95 -0.76 -3.45 -17.50
CA TRP A 95 -1.92 -3.64 -18.37
C TRP A 95 -3.20 -3.09 -17.72
N ARG A 96 -3.37 -3.29 -16.41
CA ARG A 96 -4.49 -2.72 -15.66
C ARG A 96 -4.47 -1.19 -15.72
N ALA A 97 -3.32 -0.57 -15.49
CA ALA A 97 -3.18 0.89 -15.54
C ALA A 97 -3.51 1.45 -16.93
N LEU A 98 -3.02 0.81 -18.01
CA LEU A 98 -3.28 1.25 -19.37
C LEU A 98 -4.73 1.02 -19.82
N LEU A 99 -5.35 -0.09 -19.40
CA LEU A 99 -6.78 -0.36 -19.64
C LEU A 99 -7.69 0.69 -19.00
N SER A 100 -7.39 1.09 -17.76
CA SER A 100 -8.05 2.22 -17.12
C SER A 100 -7.83 3.52 -17.90
N GLU A 101 -6.59 3.86 -18.25
CA GLU A 101 -6.29 5.09 -18.99
C GLU A 101 -7.03 5.17 -20.34
N ALA A 102 -7.11 4.05 -21.05
CA ALA A 102 -7.79 3.94 -22.33
C ALA A 102 -9.32 4.04 -22.23
N LEU A 103 -9.93 3.49 -21.19
CA LEU A 103 -11.36 3.69 -20.92
C LEU A 103 -11.66 5.17 -20.67
N THR A 104 -10.83 5.87 -19.87
CA THR A 104 -10.94 7.33 -19.69
C THR A 104 -10.81 8.07 -21.01
N PHE A 105 -9.84 7.70 -21.85
CA PHE A 105 -9.64 8.32 -23.15
C PHE A 105 -10.84 8.10 -24.09
N ALA A 106 -11.51 6.95 -24.00
CA ALA A 106 -12.69 6.63 -24.79
C ALA A 106 -13.96 7.38 -24.36
N GLY A 107 -13.91 8.17 -23.29
CA GLY A 107 -15.04 8.92 -22.74
C GLY A 107 -15.77 8.20 -21.61
N GLY A 108 -15.34 6.99 -21.24
CA GLY A 108 -15.87 6.28 -20.08
C GLY A 108 -15.21 6.76 -18.80
N THR A 109 -15.88 6.59 -17.67
CA THR A 109 -15.23 6.79 -16.37
C THR A 109 -14.41 5.54 -16.03
N ALA A 110 -13.10 5.58 -16.23
CA ALA A 110 -12.26 4.51 -15.71
C ALA A 110 -12.44 4.39 -14.19
N PRO A 111 -12.44 3.17 -13.63
CA PRO A 111 -12.34 3.01 -12.19
C PRO A 111 -11.10 3.78 -11.73
N ALA A 112 -11.27 4.73 -10.80
CA ALA A 112 -10.21 5.64 -10.37
C ALA A 112 -9.03 4.87 -9.76
N GLY A 113 -8.01 4.59 -10.57
CA GLY A 113 -6.72 3.98 -10.20
C GLY A 113 -6.82 2.51 -9.77
N GLY A 114 -6.22 1.61 -10.56
CA GLY A 114 -5.92 0.20 -10.23
C GLY A 114 -6.81 -0.41 -9.14
N ASP A 115 -8.01 -0.85 -9.53
CA ASP A 115 -9.13 -1.38 -8.71
C ASP A 115 -10.14 -0.35 -8.21
N GLY A 116 -9.96 0.93 -8.53
CA GLY A 116 -11.05 1.89 -8.51
C GLY A 116 -11.66 2.10 -7.15
N PHE A 117 -10.85 2.47 -6.15
CA PHE A 117 -11.39 2.79 -4.83
C PHE A 117 -12.45 3.89 -4.96
N ALA A 118 -13.72 3.50 -4.82
CA ALA A 118 -14.87 4.37 -4.94
C ALA A 118 -15.25 5.05 -3.62
N GLY A 119 -14.59 4.64 -2.52
CA GLY A 119 -15.07 4.87 -1.18
C GLY A 119 -15.36 3.57 -0.44
N PHE A 120 -15.44 3.65 0.88
CA PHE A 120 -16.00 2.60 1.72
C PHE A 120 -17.53 2.73 1.76
N GLY A 121 -18.24 1.60 1.82
CA GLY A 121 -19.70 1.61 1.95
C GLY A 121 -20.14 2.10 3.34
N THR A 122 -21.19 2.91 3.42
CA THR A 122 -21.73 3.42 4.69
C THR A 122 -22.20 2.29 5.61
N GLU A 123 -22.70 1.20 5.03
CA GLU A 123 -23.11 -0.02 5.73
C GLU A 123 -21.93 -0.68 6.46
N GLY A 124 -20.71 -0.50 5.95
CA GLY A 124 -19.48 -0.97 6.59
C GLY A 124 -19.24 -0.30 7.95
N PHE A 125 -19.42 1.02 8.02
CA PHE A 125 -19.28 1.76 9.28
C PHE A 125 -20.44 1.48 10.24
N ALA A 126 -21.66 1.31 9.71
CA ALA A 126 -22.80 0.84 10.50
C ALA A 126 -22.51 -0.55 11.11
N PHE A 127 -21.88 -1.45 10.36
CA PHE A 127 -21.44 -2.74 10.85
C PHE A 127 -20.37 -2.63 11.95
N LEU A 128 -19.37 -1.75 11.80
CA LEU A 128 -18.37 -1.51 12.87
C LEU A 128 -19.04 -0.98 14.15
N ALA A 129 -19.99 -0.04 14.04
CA ALA A 129 -20.78 0.44 15.17
C ALA A 129 -21.69 -0.66 15.76
N GLY A 130 -22.16 -1.58 14.93
CA GLY A 130 -22.91 -2.76 15.36
C GLY A 130 -22.05 -3.69 16.19
N LEU A 131 -20.80 -3.95 15.78
CA LEU A 131 -19.84 -4.76 16.53
C LEU A 131 -19.46 -4.18 17.89
N GLU A 132 -19.59 -2.87 18.09
CA GLU A 132 -19.41 -2.24 19.40
C GLU A 132 -20.56 -2.57 20.36
N ARG A 133 -21.77 -2.79 19.83
CA ARG A 133 -22.97 -3.13 20.60
C ARG A 133 -23.14 -4.64 20.80
N ASP A 134 -22.84 -5.42 19.77
CA ASP A 134 -22.90 -6.88 19.75
C ASP A 134 -21.66 -7.46 19.07
N ASN A 135 -20.67 -7.85 19.87
CA ASN A 135 -19.44 -8.49 19.39
C ASN A 135 -19.56 -10.03 19.35
N SER A 136 -20.75 -10.58 19.15
CA SER A 136 -20.95 -12.03 19.05
C SER A 136 -20.57 -12.59 17.68
N LYS A 137 -20.25 -13.89 17.64
CA LYS A 137 -20.06 -14.62 16.37
C LYS A 137 -21.32 -14.62 15.52
N ALA A 138 -22.50 -14.72 16.13
CA ALA A 138 -23.78 -14.73 15.44
C ALA A 138 -24.01 -13.42 14.66
N PHE A 139 -23.79 -12.28 15.32
CA PHE A 139 -23.87 -10.97 14.66
C PHE A 139 -22.88 -10.84 13.50
N ALA A 140 -21.61 -11.20 13.72
CA ALA A 140 -20.58 -11.13 12.68
C ALA A 140 -20.87 -12.04 11.48
N ASP A 141 -21.39 -13.25 11.72
CA ASP A 141 -21.77 -14.18 10.67
C ASP A 141 -22.94 -13.66 9.83
N GLN A 142 -23.95 -13.07 10.47
CA GLN A 142 -25.11 -12.46 9.81
C GLN A 142 -24.69 -11.29 8.91
N HIS A 143 -23.67 -10.51 9.31
CA HIS A 143 -23.19 -9.34 8.57
C HIS A 143 -21.93 -9.62 7.72
N ARG A 144 -21.59 -10.89 7.49
CA ARG A 144 -20.36 -11.27 6.77
C ARG A 144 -20.29 -10.68 5.36
N ALA A 145 -21.42 -10.62 4.65
CA ALA A 145 -21.49 -10.01 3.32
C ALA A 145 -21.22 -8.51 3.38
N VAL A 146 -21.80 -7.79 4.35
CA VAL A 146 -21.57 -6.36 4.56
C VAL A 146 -20.09 -6.08 4.84
N TYR A 147 -19.46 -6.84 5.73
CA TYR A 147 -18.02 -6.70 5.96
C TYR A 147 -17.20 -6.91 4.69
N ARG A 148 -17.51 -7.96 3.91
CA ARG A 148 -16.78 -8.26 2.68
C ARG A 148 -16.93 -7.12 1.66
N ASP A 149 -18.16 -6.74 1.35
CA ASP A 149 -18.47 -5.88 0.21
C ASP A 149 -18.27 -4.39 0.52
N ALA A 150 -18.54 -3.95 1.76
CA ALA A 150 -18.45 -2.54 2.14
C ALA A 150 -17.10 -2.15 2.80
N LEU A 151 -16.33 -3.12 3.32
CA LEU A 151 -15.04 -2.86 3.97
C LEU A 151 -13.88 -3.62 3.33
N ALA A 152 -13.95 -4.95 3.26
CA ALA A 152 -12.78 -5.75 2.90
C ALA A 152 -12.35 -5.57 1.43
N GLU A 153 -13.28 -5.65 0.48
CA GLU A 153 -12.96 -5.41 -0.94
C GLU A 153 -12.56 -3.94 -1.21
N PRO A 154 -13.31 -2.92 -0.73
CA PRO A 154 -12.88 -1.53 -0.86
C PRO A 154 -11.52 -1.26 -0.22
N SER A 155 -11.17 -1.94 0.88
CA SER A 155 -9.85 -1.81 1.50
C SER A 155 -8.72 -2.28 0.58
N LYS A 156 -8.93 -3.33 -0.22
CA LYS A 156 -7.91 -3.82 -1.16
C LYS A 156 -7.69 -2.78 -2.26
N ALA A 157 -8.77 -2.25 -2.84
CA ALA A 157 -8.69 -1.16 -3.81
C ALA A 157 -8.03 0.10 -3.20
N PHE A 158 -8.39 0.45 -1.96
CA PHE A 158 -7.78 1.55 -1.24
C PHE A 158 -6.28 1.34 -1.04
N VAL A 159 -5.83 0.13 -0.70
CA VAL A 159 -4.39 -0.17 -0.53
C VAL A 159 -3.62 0.04 -1.83
N VAL A 160 -4.17 -0.34 -2.98
CA VAL A 160 -3.52 -0.09 -4.26
C VAL A 160 -3.44 1.42 -4.52
N ALA A 161 -4.58 2.13 -4.43
CA ALA A 161 -4.66 3.56 -4.73
C ALA A 161 -3.83 4.42 -3.76
N ALA A 162 -3.92 4.17 -2.47
CA ALA A 162 -3.19 4.89 -1.43
C ALA A 162 -1.70 4.52 -1.42
N GLY A 163 -1.33 3.27 -1.70
CA GLY A 163 0.07 2.84 -1.70
C GLY A 163 0.94 3.70 -2.61
N ALA A 164 0.49 3.95 -3.86
CA ALA A 164 1.21 4.80 -4.81
C ALA A 164 1.34 6.24 -4.31
N ARG A 165 0.25 6.83 -3.81
CA ARG A 165 0.24 8.21 -3.30
C ARG A 165 1.10 8.39 -2.06
N LEU A 166 1.11 7.40 -1.16
CA LEU A 166 1.95 7.43 0.04
C LEU A 166 3.43 7.30 -0.30
N ALA A 167 3.79 6.48 -1.29
CA ALA A 167 5.16 6.39 -1.77
C ALA A 167 5.65 7.73 -2.34
N GLU A 168 4.82 8.41 -3.13
CA GLU A 168 5.09 9.72 -3.71
C GLU A 168 5.19 10.83 -2.65
N ARG A 169 4.20 10.93 -1.75
CA ARG A 169 4.02 12.09 -0.87
C ARG A 169 4.67 11.96 0.50
N VAL A 170 4.87 10.74 1.00
CA VAL A 170 5.32 10.51 2.39
C VAL A 170 6.72 9.93 2.42
N ALA A 171 6.96 8.78 1.77
CA ALA A 171 8.28 8.17 1.68
C ALA A 171 8.36 7.13 0.53
N PRO A 172 9.33 7.24 -0.41
CA PRO A 172 9.44 6.36 -1.59
C PRO A 172 9.54 4.85 -1.30
N GLY A 173 10.02 4.48 -0.10
CA GLY A 173 10.17 3.07 0.29
C GLY A 173 8.89 2.41 0.80
N VAL A 174 7.77 3.14 0.88
CA VAL A 174 6.49 2.63 1.38
C VAL A 174 5.82 1.76 0.33
N ARG A 175 5.28 0.63 0.78
CA ARG A 175 4.50 -0.30 -0.04
C ARG A 175 3.34 -0.89 0.74
N GLY A 176 2.36 -1.42 0.01
CA GLY A 176 1.23 -2.16 0.57
C GLY A 176 0.95 -3.43 -0.23
N GLU A 177 0.29 -4.39 0.42
CA GLU A 177 -0.20 -5.61 -0.21
C GLU A 177 -1.72 -5.69 -0.04
N PRO A 178 -2.52 -5.67 -1.12
CA PRO A 178 -3.99 -5.56 -1.08
C PRO A 178 -4.64 -6.90 -0.72
N ARG A 179 -4.29 -7.45 0.44
CA ARG A 179 -4.81 -8.72 0.94
C ARG A 179 -4.87 -8.73 2.46
N VAL A 180 -5.73 -9.60 2.99
CA VAL A 180 -5.79 -9.89 4.42
C VAL A 180 -4.49 -10.56 4.88
N GLY A 181 -3.91 -10.06 5.96
CA GLY A 181 -2.58 -10.46 6.44
C GLY A 181 -1.42 -9.82 5.67
N GLY A 182 -1.70 -8.99 4.66
CA GLY A 182 -0.79 -8.01 4.08
C GLY A 182 -1.05 -6.66 4.72
N SER A 183 -1.48 -5.67 3.91
CA SER A 183 -1.88 -4.36 4.41
C SER A 183 -3.18 -4.36 5.20
N LEU A 184 -4.08 -5.31 4.97
CA LEU A 184 -5.34 -5.42 5.74
C LEU A 184 -5.13 -6.37 6.90
N PHE A 185 -5.35 -5.92 8.13
CA PHE A 185 -5.39 -6.84 9.26
C PHE A 185 -6.72 -7.57 9.36
N ARG A 186 -6.67 -8.78 9.92
CA ARG A 186 -7.88 -9.57 10.20
C ARG A 186 -8.75 -8.80 11.20
N LEU A 187 -10.05 -8.81 10.93
CA LEU A 187 -11.07 -8.29 11.84
C LEU A 187 -11.18 -9.16 13.10
N ALA A 188 -11.12 -10.48 12.96
CA ALA A 188 -11.13 -11.41 14.10
C ALA A 188 -9.84 -11.30 14.93
N ASN A 189 -9.98 -11.28 16.25
CA ASN A 189 -8.88 -11.32 17.20
C ASN A 189 -8.34 -12.76 17.35
N ASP A 190 -7.03 -12.86 17.55
CA ASP A 190 -6.41 -14.14 17.92
C ASP A 190 -6.51 -14.33 19.43
N LEU A 191 -7.46 -15.17 19.86
CA LEU A 191 -7.79 -15.35 21.27
C LEU A 191 -6.90 -16.37 22.00
N ARG A 192 -6.03 -17.09 21.28
CA ARG A 192 -5.23 -18.19 21.85
C ARG A 192 -4.38 -17.78 23.05
N PHE A 193 -3.90 -16.53 23.05
CA PHE A 193 -3.06 -15.98 24.11
C PHE A 193 -3.77 -14.97 25.01
N GLN A 194 -5.02 -14.62 24.70
CA GLN A 194 -5.79 -13.57 25.39
C GLN A 194 -7.28 -13.94 25.45
N PRO A 195 -7.65 -14.99 26.21
CA PRO A 195 -8.97 -15.63 26.16
C PRO A 195 -10.15 -14.77 26.64
N GLY A 196 -9.94 -13.55 27.14
CA GLY A 196 -10.99 -12.62 27.56
C GLY A 196 -11.25 -11.44 26.61
N ARG A 197 -10.54 -11.35 25.48
CA ARG A 197 -10.79 -10.27 24.51
C ARG A 197 -12.03 -10.55 23.65
N PRO A 198 -12.74 -9.50 23.19
CA PRO A 198 -13.81 -9.67 22.21
C PRO A 198 -13.31 -10.42 20.96
N PRO A 199 -14.13 -11.30 20.35
CA PRO A 199 -13.72 -12.10 19.20
C PRO A 199 -13.43 -11.26 17.95
N TYR A 200 -14.00 -10.06 17.83
CA TYR A 200 -13.79 -9.17 16.69
C TYR A 200 -13.33 -7.79 17.13
N LYS A 201 -12.44 -7.19 16.34
CA LYS A 201 -12.14 -5.77 16.41
C LYS A 201 -13.35 -4.97 15.91
N THR A 202 -13.58 -3.83 16.55
CA THR A 202 -14.59 -2.84 16.14
C THR A 202 -14.02 -1.79 15.18
N HIS A 203 -12.90 -2.10 14.56
CA HIS A 203 -12.16 -1.22 13.67
C HIS A 203 -11.45 -2.03 12.59
N LEU A 204 -11.23 -1.36 11.46
CA LEU A 204 -10.38 -1.83 10.37
C LEU A 204 -8.99 -1.22 10.53
N ASP A 205 -7.95 -2.05 10.47
CA ASP A 205 -6.55 -1.61 10.47
C ASP A 205 -5.92 -1.86 9.10
N LEU A 206 -5.37 -0.81 8.53
CA LEU A 206 -4.58 -0.82 7.30
C LEU A 206 -3.14 -0.37 7.59
N VAL A 207 -2.17 -1.02 6.96
CA VAL A 207 -0.74 -0.71 7.13
C VAL A 207 0.01 -0.68 5.81
N PHE A 208 0.93 0.27 5.69
CA PHE A 208 1.87 0.39 4.58
C PHE A 208 3.28 0.48 5.18
N TRP A 209 4.20 -0.38 4.77
CA TRP A 209 5.50 -0.50 5.45
C TRP A 209 6.66 -0.21 4.50
N ALA A 210 7.82 0.09 5.07
CA ALA A 210 9.06 0.33 4.35
C ALA A 210 10.13 -0.68 4.79
N GLY A 211 10.42 -1.64 3.91
CA GLY A 211 11.36 -2.74 4.16
C GLY A 211 10.85 -4.09 3.69
N VAL A 212 11.72 -5.12 3.74
CA VAL A 212 11.45 -6.47 3.21
C VAL A 212 10.86 -7.47 4.22
N GLY A 213 10.86 -7.14 5.51
CA GLY A 213 10.37 -7.99 6.60
C GLY A 213 8.85 -8.00 6.76
N GLY A 214 8.14 -6.98 6.26
CA GLY A 214 6.68 -6.98 6.19
C GLY A 214 5.97 -6.14 7.28
N PRO A 215 4.63 -6.13 7.27
CA PRO A 215 3.79 -5.18 8.03
C PRO A 215 3.88 -5.31 9.55
N ARG A 216 4.38 -6.44 10.08
CA ARG A 216 4.51 -6.68 11.52
C ARG A 216 5.91 -6.43 12.06
N THR A 217 6.87 -6.17 11.17
CA THR A 217 8.29 -6.10 11.53
C THR A 217 8.87 -4.76 11.10
N ASP A 218 8.54 -4.27 9.92
CA ASP A 218 9.13 -3.05 9.38
C ASP A 218 8.40 -1.79 9.87
N PRO A 219 9.10 -0.64 9.92
CA PRO A 219 8.44 0.63 10.14
C PRO A 219 7.40 0.89 9.06
N GLY A 220 6.27 1.47 9.43
CA GLY A 220 5.19 1.73 8.50
C GLY A 220 4.25 2.83 8.94
N LEU A 221 3.34 3.17 8.04
CA LEU A 221 2.19 4.03 8.23
C LEU A 221 0.99 3.16 8.60
N VAL A 222 0.17 3.62 9.52
CA VAL A 222 -1.09 2.97 9.91
C VAL A 222 -2.27 3.89 9.65
N ILE A 223 -3.35 3.31 9.14
CA ILE A 223 -4.66 3.93 9.02
C ILE A 223 -5.65 2.99 9.70
N ARG A 224 -6.30 3.46 10.76
CA ARG A 224 -7.33 2.74 11.48
C ARG A 224 -8.65 3.46 11.31
N LEU A 225 -9.68 2.72 10.90
CA LEU A 225 -11.04 3.22 10.75
C LEU A 225 -11.94 2.59 11.81
N THR A 226 -12.56 3.42 12.64
CA THR A 226 -13.69 3.02 13.48
C THR A 226 -14.99 3.51 12.83
N ALA A 227 -16.13 3.31 13.50
CA ALA A 227 -17.39 3.88 13.02
C ALA A 227 -17.44 5.42 13.06
N ALA A 228 -16.58 6.07 13.84
CA ALA A 228 -16.66 7.51 14.12
C ALA A 228 -15.33 8.26 13.97
N GLU A 229 -14.20 7.56 13.90
CA GLU A 229 -12.87 8.14 13.88
C GLU A 229 -11.98 7.50 12.82
N VAL A 230 -11.02 8.28 12.36
CA VAL A 230 -9.81 7.78 11.71
C VAL A 230 -8.62 8.04 12.63
N LEU A 231 -7.80 7.00 12.83
CA LEU A 231 -6.49 7.12 13.46
C LEU A 231 -5.42 6.92 12.40
N LEU A 232 -4.52 7.89 12.33
CA LEU A 232 -3.38 7.90 11.41
C LEU A 232 -2.10 7.82 12.23
N GLY A 233 -1.07 7.15 11.73
CA GLY A 233 0.19 7.09 12.45
C GLY A 233 1.37 6.61 11.63
N ALA A 234 2.55 6.71 12.22
CA ALA A 234 3.75 6.03 11.75
C ALA A 234 4.50 5.41 12.92
N GLY A 235 5.15 4.29 12.64
CA GLY A 235 6.06 3.70 13.60
C GLY A 235 6.37 2.24 13.35
N VAL A 236 6.90 1.60 14.39
CA VAL A 236 7.17 0.18 14.44
C VAL A 236 6.66 -0.37 15.78
N PRO A 237 5.68 -1.30 15.78
CA PRO A 237 4.99 -1.69 17.01
C PRO A 237 5.88 -2.44 17.99
N ALA A 238 6.89 -3.16 17.50
CA ALA A 238 7.85 -3.86 18.32
C ALA A 238 9.19 -4.01 17.58
N LEU A 239 10.27 -3.81 18.32
CA LEU A 239 11.65 -4.03 17.94
C LEU A 239 12.26 -5.06 18.88
N SER A 240 13.07 -5.95 18.32
CA SER A 240 13.77 -6.98 19.08
C SER A 240 15.17 -7.22 18.51
N GLY A 241 16.01 -7.92 19.28
CA GLY A 241 17.34 -8.35 18.85
C GLY A 241 18.21 -7.22 18.29
N ALA A 242 18.77 -7.44 17.12
CA ALA A 242 19.68 -6.49 16.46
C ALA A 242 19.01 -5.14 16.11
N ARG A 243 17.70 -5.14 15.81
CA ARG A 243 16.96 -3.91 15.46
C ARG A 243 16.73 -3.03 16.69
N LEU A 244 16.34 -3.63 17.82
CA LEU A 244 16.21 -2.92 19.09
C LEU A 244 17.56 -2.36 19.57
N ARG A 245 18.65 -3.12 19.39
CA ARG A 245 20.00 -2.66 19.72
C ARG A 245 20.39 -1.43 18.89
N ARG A 246 20.22 -1.46 17.57
CA ARG A 246 20.53 -0.32 16.68
C ARG A 246 19.69 0.91 16.97
N TYR A 247 18.39 0.72 17.23
CA TYR A 247 17.52 1.80 17.67
C TYR A 247 18.08 2.48 18.92
N ARG A 248 18.48 1.70 19.94
CA ARG A 248 19.11 2.24 21.16
C ARG A 248 20.48 2.87 20.93
N GLU A 249 21.29 2.34 20.01
CA GLU A 249 22.55 2.97 19.59
C GLU A 249 22.29 4.36 18.99
N CYS A 250 21.27 4.50 18.14
CA CYS A 250 20.88 5.80 17.59
C CYS A 250 20.45 6.79 18.67
N LEU A 251 19.84 6.32 19.77
CA LEU A 251 19.43 7.17 20.89
C LEU A 251 20.59 7.66 21.77
N ARG A 252 21.82 7.18 21.55
CA ARG A 252 23.03 7.70 22.21
C ARG A 252 23.69 8.86 21.46
N ASP A 253 23.23 9.12 20.25
CA ASP A 253 23.71 10.20 19.37
C ASP A 253 22.75 11.40 19.48
N ALA A 254 23.27 12.52 19.97
CA ALA A 254 22.48 13.73 20.23
C ALA A 254 21.86 14.33 18.97
N ASP A 255 22.55 14.25 17.83
CA ASP A 255 22.04 14.77 16.55
C ASP A 255 20.90 13.91 16.04
N ARG A 256 21.01 12.58 16.20
CA ARG A 256 19.93 11.65 15.86
C ARG A 256 18.71 11.81 16.76
N VAL A 257 18.90 12.05 18.05
CA VAL A 257 17.80 12.34 18.99
C VAL A 257 17.12 13.65 18.63
N THR A 258 17.90 14.69 18.34
CA THR A 258 17.37 15.98 17.88
C THR A 258 16.56 15.84 16.57
N ALA A 259 17.03 15.01 15.63
CA ALA A 259 16.29 14.72 14.41
C ALA A 259 14.98 13.95 14.68
N LEU A 260 14.97 13.06 15.67
CA LEU A 260 13.77 12.36 16.11
C LEU A 260 12.77 13.32 16.78
N ASP A 261 13.25 14.24 17.62
CA ASP A 261 12.41 15.29 18.22
C ASP A 261 11.74 16.11 17.13
N ARG A 262 12.48 16.61 16.15
CA ARG A 262 11.92 17.36 15.00
C ARG A 262 10.91 16.56 14.18
N ALA A 263 11.03 15.23 14.16
CA ALA A 263 10.11 14.35 13.46
C ALA A 263 8.82 14.06 14.25
N VAL A 264 8.87 14.11 15.58
CA VAL A 264 7.77 13.73 16.47
C VAL A 264 7.00 14.96 16.96
N GLU A 265 7.70 16.03 17.37
CA GLU A 265 7.11 17.21 18.00
C GLU A 265 6.00 17.88 17.18
N PRO A 266 6.12 18.08 15.85
CA PRO A 266 5.03 18.68 15.07
C PRO A 266 3.75 17.85 15.09
N VAL A 267 3.87 16.52 15.16
CA VAL A 267 2.72 15.61 15.22
C VAL A 267 2.08 15.67 16.62
N LEU A 268 2.89 15.69 17.69
CA LEU A 268 2.40 15.83 19.06
C LEU A 268 1.68 17.16 19.29
N ALA A 269 2.28 18.26 18.82
CA ALA A 269 1.68 19.60 18.90
C ALA A 269 0.32 19.69 18.18
N ALA A 270 0.10 18.84 17.18
CA ALA A 270 -1.15 18.74 16.45
C ALA A 270 -2.12 17.69 17.03
N GLY A 271 -1.96 17.30 18.29
CA GLY A 271 -2.82 16.33 18.99
C GLY A 271 -2.44 14.87 18.77
N GLY A 272 -1.22 14.61 18.31
CA GLY A 272 -0.66 13.26 18.25
C GLY A 272 -0.23 12.73 19.61
N GLU A 273 -0.23 11.41 19.74
CA GLU A 273 0.14 10.68 20.94
C GLU A 273 1.32 9.75 20.61
N LEU A 274 2.33 9.79 21.47
CA LEU A 274 3.45 8.87 21.43
C LEU A 274 3.03 7.55 22.10
N SER A 275 3.40 6.40 21.51
CA SER A 275 3.12 5.06 22.06
C SER A 275 3.42 4.95 23.55
N GLU A 276 2.67 4.16 24.31
CA GLU A 276 2.97 3.98 25.74
C GLU A 276 4.37 3.39 25.99
N PRO A 277 5.05 3.74 27.10
CA PRO A 277 6.29 3.10 27.51
C PRO A 277 6.10 1.59 27.72
N SER A 278 6.99 0.78 27.14
CA SER A 278 7.03 -0.66 27.42
C SER A 278 7.96 -1.00 28.61
N ARG A 279 8.67 0.00 29.14
CA ARG A 279 9.61 -0.11 30.25
C ARG A 279 9.39 1.02 31.24
N VAL A 280 9.51 0.70 32.52
CA VAL A 280 9.50 1.70 33.60
C VAL A 280 10.84 2.44 33.67
N ARG A 281 11.96 1.75 33.42
CA ARG A 281 13.31 2.30 33.54
C ARG A 281 13.97 2.52 32.19
N VAL A 282 14.72 3.61 32.08
CA VAL A 282 15.57 3.91 30.93
C VAL A 282 16.67 2.84 30.82
N PRO A 283 16.89 2.24 29.64
CA PRO A 283 17.96 1.28 29.41
C PRO A 283 19.36 1.85 29.71
N ALA A 284 20.29 0.98 30.11
CA ALA A 284 21.65 1.36 30.45
C ALA A 284 22.38 2.10 29.32
N GLY A 285 23.17 3.12 29.70
CA GLY A 285 23.94 3.95 28.77
C GLY A 285 23.10 4.99 28.01
N ILE A 286 21.93 5.35 28.53
CA ILE A 286 21.13 6.50 28.10
C ILE A 286 20.78 7.31 29.36
N GLU A 287 20.97 8.62 29.31
CA GLU A 287 20.73 9.53 30.44
C GLU A 287 19.25 9.54 30.83
N PRO A 288 18.88 9.17 32.08
CA PRO A 288 17.48 9.02 32.48
C PRO A 288 16.63 10.30 32.40
N ALA A 289 17.25 11.46 32.58
CA ALA A 289 16.59 12.77 32.48
C ALA A 289 16.83 13.48 31.12
N GLY A 290 17.52 12.82 30.17
CA GLY A 290 17.86 13.39 28.87
C GLY A 290 16.73 13.27 27.83
N PRO A 291 16.84 13.98 26.70
CA PRO A 291 15.81 13.98 25.64
C PRO A 291 15.55 12.59 25.04
N ALA A 292 16.56 11.71 25.05
CA ALA A 292 16.45 10.34 24.56
C ALA A 292 15.61 9.42 25.47
N ALA A 293 15.45 9.76 26.76
CA ALA A 293 14.83 8.90 27.77
C ALA A 293 13.40 8.49 27.37
N ARG A 294 12.61 9.46 26.89
CA ARG A 294 11.24 9.20 26.43
C ARG A 294 11.20 8.20 25.28
N TYR A 295 12.17 8.17 24.39
CA TYR A 295 12.21 7.18 23.31
C TYR A 295 12.77 5.84 23.77
N ALA A 296 13.71 5.85 24.71
CA ALA A 296 14.45 4.67 25.14
C ALA A 296 13.62 3.69 25.98
N VAL A 297 12.59 4.17 26.68
CA VAL A 297 11.66 3.33 27.46
C VAL A 297 10.66 2.55 26.59
N ARG A 298 10.78 2.65 25.27
CA ARG A 298 9.88 2.04 24.29
C ARG A 298 10.63 1.00 23.44
N ASP A 299 10.24 -0.26 23.54
CA ASP A 299 10.75 -1.35 22.71
C ASP A 299 10.08 -1.42 21.33
N GLY A 300 9.24 -0.44 21.02
CA GLY A 300 8.67 -0.15 19.71
C GLY A 300 8.20 1.30 19.76
N LEU A 301 8.39 2.05 18.69
CA LEU A 301 8.11 3.49 18.67
C LEU A 301 7.07 3.77 17.59
N TYR A 302 5.94 4.35 17.99
CA TYR A 302 4.96 4.88 17.06
C TYR A 302 4.32 6.15 17.59
N VAL A 303 3.90 7.02 16.67
CA VAL A 303 3.08 8.20 16.96
C VAL A 303 1.80 8.06 16.19
N THR A 304 0.68 8.32 16.83
CA THR A 304 -0.66 8.24 16.24
C THR A 304 -1.46 9.48 16.55
N ARG A 305 -2.33 9.90 15.63
CA ARG A 305 -3.28 10.99 15.84
C ARG A 305 -4.68 10.52 15.46
N ARG A 306 -5.66 10.81 16.31
CA ARG A 306 -7.09 10.55 16.06
C ARG A 306 -7.76 11.80 15.53
N GLN A 307 -8.67 11.61 14.59
CA GLN A 307 -9.50 12.67 14.02
C GLN A 307 -10.91 12.11 13.81
N PRO A 308 -11.95 12.97 13.80
CA PRO A 308 -13.27 12.56 13.34
C PRO A 308 -13.19 11.91 11.95
N LEU A 309 -14.03 10.90 11.71
CA LEU A 309 -14.09 10.25 10.41
C LEU A 309 -14.49 11.27 9.33
N PRO A 310 -13.66 11.50 8.29
CA PRO A 310 -13.96 12.47 7.26
C PRO A 310 -15.07 11.97 6.34
N SER A 311 -15.86 12.89 5.79
CA SER A 311 -16.91 12.56 4.80
C SER A 311 -16.36 11.87 3.55
N GLU A 312 -15.10 12.15 3.22
CA GLU A 312 -14.39 11.62 2.06
C GLU A 312 -14.24 10.11 2.13
N VAL A 313 -14.37 9.49 3.31
CA VAL A 313 -14.22 8.04 3.51
C VAL A 313 -15.13 7.21 2.60
N THR A 314 -16.28 7.75 2.18
CA THR A 314 -17.22 7.10 1.26
C THR A 314 -17.03 7.50 -0.20
N THR A 315 -15.89 8.12 -0.53
CA THR A 315 -15.58 8.64 -1.87
C THR A 315 -14.13 8.31 -2.27
N PRO A 316 -13.76 8.41 -3.56
CA PRO A 316 -12.37 8.25 -3.99
C PRO A 316 -11.40 9.27 -3.36
N ALA A 317 -11.91 10.43 -2.92
CA ALA A 317 -11.09 11.51 -2.35
C ALA A 317 -10.40 11.10 -1.04
N PHE A 318 -10.86 10.06 -0.35
CA PHE A 318 -10.22 9.57 0.87
C PHE A 318 -8.75 9.21 0.68
N VAL A 319 -8.38 8.73 -0.52
CA VAL A 319 -6.99 8.41 -0.86
C VAL A 319 -6.09 9.64 -0.74
N GLY A 320 -6.52 10.75 -1.34
CA GLY A 320 -5.81 12.03 -1.27
C GLY A 320 -5.80 12.58 0.16
N TRP A 321 -6.95 12.52 0.84
CA TRP A 321 -7.09 12.96 2.23
C TRP A 321 -6.10 12.24 3.16
N CYS A 322 -6.02 10.90 3.09
CA CYS A 322 -5.07 10.12 3.88
C CYS A 322 -3.62 10.43 3.52
N ALA A 323 -3.30 10.58 2.22
CA ALA A 323 -1.95 10.88 1.79
C ALA A 323 -1.46 12.22 2.37
N GLU A 324 -2.28 13.26 2.32
CA GLU A 324 -1.99 14.57 2.92
C GLU A 324 -1.85 14.47 4.45
N ALA A 325 -2.82 13.83 5.10
CA ALA A 325 -2.86 13.74 6.55
C ALA A 325 -1.68 12.92 7.13
N LEU A 326 -1.05 12.05 6.32
CA LEU A 326 0.13 11.26 6.68
C LEU A 326 1.47 11.94 6.37
N VAL A 327 1.51 13.04 5.59
CA VAL A 327 2.76 13.78 5.30
C VAL A 327 3.56 14.14 6.56
N PRO A 328 2.95 14.67 7.65
CA PRO A 328 3.69 15.02 8.87
C PRO A 328 4.39 13.84 9.54
N PHE A 329 3.96 12.61 9.28
CA PHE A 329 4.55 11.39 9.85
C PHE A 329 5.75 10.86 9.04
N GLY A 330 5.97 11.38 7.83
CA GLY A 330 7.05 10.96 6.93
C GLY A 330 8.46 11.07 7.54
N PRO A 331 8.82 12.19 8.23
CA PRO A 331 10.11 12.30 8.92
C PRO A 331 10.36 11.19 9.95
N LEU A 332 9.34 10.86 10.75
CA LEU A 332 9.43 9.79 11.75
C LEU A 332 9.65 8.43 11.08
N LEU A 333 8.88 8.14 10.03
CA LEU A 333 9.02 6.92 9.27
C LEU A 333 10.45 6.77 8.70
N ARG A 334 10.97 7.82 8.06
CA ARG A 334 12.34 7.80 7.49
C ARG A 334 13.40 7.61 8.57
N TRP A 335 13.26 8.30 9.71
CA TRP A 335 14.17 8.13 10.84
C TRP A 335 14.18 6.67 11.33
N LEU A 336 13.01 6.06 11.49
CA LEU A 336 12.88 4.67 11.95
C LEU A 336 13.44 3.67 10.93
N VAL A 337 13.16 3.85 9.64
CA VAL A 337 13.73 3.02 8.57
C VAL A 337 15.26 3.03 8.64
N ALA A 338 15.86 4.21 8.77
CA ALA A 338 17.32 4.34 8.91
C ALA A 338 17.85 3.73 10.22
N ALA A 339 17.14 3.91 11.33
CA ALA A 339 17.56 3.42 12.65
C ALA A 339 17.54 1.88 12.76
N VAL A 340 16.67 1.21 12.00
CA VAL A 340 16.49 -0.25 12.08
C VAL A 340 17.04 -1.00 10.87
N ALA A 341 17.53 -0.29 9.85
CA ALA A 341 18.14 -0.87 8.67
C ALA A 341 19.24 -1.87 9.08
N THR A 342 19.17 -3.08 8.53
CA THR A 342 20.28 -4.01 8.61
C THR A 342 21.36 -3.55 7.65
N ALA A 343 22.59 -3.36 8.14
CA ALA A 343 23.74 -3.39 7.24
C ALA A 343 23.65 -4.71 6.44
N GLY A 344 23.80 -4.63 5.11
CA GLY A 344 23.90 -5.81 4.26
C GLY A 344 25.01 -6.74 4.78
N PRO A 345 25.04 -8.02 4.34
CA PRO A 345 26.10 -8.92 4.76
C PRO A 345 27.45 -8.23 4.50
N ALA A 346 28.24 -8.05 5.57
CA ALA A 346 29.60 -7.57 5.42
C ALA A 346 30.27 -8.53 4.44
N VAL A 347 30.68 -8.02 3.29
CA VAL A 347 31.58 -8.75 2.41
C VAL A 347 32.81 -9.02 3.25
N ARG A 348 32.93 -10.26 3.74
CA ARG A 348 34.17 -10.76 4.32
C ARG A 348 35.19 -10.69 3.19
N THR A 349 35.95 -9.61 3.12
CA THR A 349 37.18 -9.56 2.34
C THR A 349 38.01 -10.75 2.82
N ARG A 350 38.12 -11.79 1.99
CA ARG A 350 39.04 -12.89 2.24
C ARG A 350 40.40 -12.26 2.44
N ARG A 351 40.96 -12.38 3.64
CA ARG A 351 42.39 -12.17 3.84
C ARG A 351 43.11 -13.18 2.95
N THR A 352 43.83 -12.69 1.96
CA THR A 352 44.80 -13.48 1.21
C THR A 352 45.80 -14.04 2.22
N PRO A 353 46.04 -15.36 2.27
CA PRO A 353 47.09 -15.90 3.13
C PRO A 353 48.45 -15.38 2.65
N PRO A 354 49.41 -15.13 3.55
CA PRO A 354 50.75 -14.72 3.15
C PRO A 354 51.38 -15.82 2.30
N ALA A 355 52.03 -15.41 1.20
CA ALA A 355 52.77 -16.31 0.33
C ALA A 355 53.79 -17.12 1.16
N ALA A 356 53.79 -18.44 0.97
CA ALA A 356 54.79 -19.32 1.52
C ALA A 356 56.17 -18.87 0.99
N GLY A 357 56.98 -18.32 1.89
CA GLY A 357 58.37 -18.02 1.60
C GLY A 357 59.13 -19.31 1.38
N THR A 358 59.74 -19.44 0.22
CA THR A 358 60.72 -20.49 -0.08
C THR A 358 62.05 -20.08 0.54
N ARG A 359 62.53 -20.85 1.51
CA ARG A 359 63.95 -21.18 1.72
C ARG A 359 64.10 -22.34 2.68
#